data_AF-A0A9P0D1Y3-F1
#
_entry.id   AF-A0A9P0D1Y3-F1
#
_cell.length_a   1.000
_cell.length_b   1.000
_cell.length_c   1.000
_cell.angle_alpha   90.00
_cell.angle_beta   90.00
_cell.angle_gamma   90.00
#
_symmetry.space_group_name_H-M   'P 1'
#
loop_
_entity.id
_entity.type
_entity.pdbx_description
1 polymer ?
#
loop_
_entity_poly.entity_id
_entity_poly.type
_entity_poly.pdbx_seq_one_letter_code
_entity_poly.pdbx_strand_id
1 'polypeptide(L)'
;MRQEHIQYPGKVNVWAGIVGYHIICPFFIDRNLSGDNYLALLQYNIVLTLSYLYPDSANPQVPVNMILFQQDGATPHCQINVWQYLNRVFPNRWIGRRGLMEWPARFPDLTSLDIFLWGKLLYTKLNPRPSC
;
A
#
# COMPACT_ATOMS: atom_id res chain seq x y z
N MET A 1 4.61 9.42 38.58
CA MET A 1 4.31 9.02 37.19
C MET A 1 2.96 8.30 37.19
N ARG A 2 1.94 8.84 36.54
CA ARG A 2 0.68 8.10 36.33
C ARG A 2 0.89 7.17 35.15
N GLN A 3 0.75 5.87 35.37
CA GLN A 3 0.57 4.91 34.29
C GLN A 3 -0.86 5.07 33.80
N GLU A 4 -1.04 5.62 32.60
CA GLU A 4 -2.33 5.58 31.93
C GLU A 4 -2.54 4.17 31.39
N HIS A 5 -3.47 3.45 32.03
CA HIS A 5 -3.87 2.11 31.63
C HIS A 5 -4.81 2.25 30.41
N ILE A 6 -4.23 2.17 29.20
CA ILE A 6 -5.01 2.26 27.96
C ILE A 6 -5.74 0.92 27.78
N GLN A 7 -7.07 0.94 27.92
CA GLN A 7 -7.96 -0.23 27.88
C GLN A 7 -8.06 -0.88 26.48
N TYR A 8 -7.44 -0.27 25.45
CA TYR A 8 -7.38 -0.77 24.08
C TYR A 8 -5.93 -0.92 23.63
N PRO A 9 -5.54 -2.05 23.01
CA PRO A 9 -4.23 -2.16 22.38
C PRO A 9 -4.08 -1.06 21.31
N GLY A 10 -2.96 -0.33 21.33
CA GLY A 10 -2.66 0.64 20.28
C GLY A 10 -2.73 -0.02 18.90
N LYS A 11 -3.45 0.60 17.98
CA LYS A 11 -3.52 0.16 16.58
C LYS A 11 -2.60 1.05 15.75
N VAL A 12 -1.81 0.43 14.89
CA VAL A 12 -0.93 1.12 13.94
C VAL A 12 -1.36 0.71 12.53
N ASN A 13 -1.55 1.69 11.66
CA ASN A 13 -1.78 1.45 10.24
C ASN A 13 -0.42 1.34 9.55
N VAL A 14 -0.25 0.28 8.75
CA VAL A 14 1.00 0.04 8.01
C VAL A 14 0.66 -0.18 6.54
N TRP A 15 1.38 0.49 5.65
CA TRP A 15 1.33 0.22 4.22
C TRP A 15 2.59 -0.51 3.78
N ALA A 16 2.40 -1.46 2.87
CA ALA A 16 3.46 -2.21 2.25
C ALA A 16 3.15 -2.49 0.78
N GLY A 17 4.17 -2.45 -0.07
CA GLY A 17 4.08 -2.86 -1.46
C GLY A 17 5.13 -3.90 -1.80
N ILE A 18 4.85 -4.70 -2.83
CA ILE A 18 5.82 -5.60 -3.46
C ILE A 18 5.81 -5.30 -4.95
N VAL A 19 6.99 -5.19 -5.56
CA VAL A 19 7.16 -5.06 -7.01
C VAL A 19 8.33 -5.95 -7.45
N GLY A 20 8.06 -6.92 -8.33
CA GLY A 20 9.05 -7.93 -8.70
C GLY A 20 9.63 -8.63 -7.46
N TYR A 21 10.95 -8.50 -7.27
CA TYR A 21 11.68 -9.06 -6.11
C TYR A 21 11.91 -8.03 -4.98
N HIS A 22 11.36 -6.83 -5.09
CA HIS A 22 11.56 -5.75 -4.12
C HIS A 22 10.35 -5.57 -3.22
N ILE A 23 10.61 -5.40 -1.93
CA ILE A 23 9.63 -4.99 -0.94
C ILE A 23 9.78 -3.48 -0.73
N ILE A 24 8.68 -2.75 -0.92
CA ILE A 24 8.59 -1.29 -0.74
C ILE A 24 7.82 -1.07 0.58
N CYS A 25 8.40 -1.48 1.71
CA CYS A 25 7.75 -1.42 3.02
C CYS A 25 8.70 -1.55 4.22
N PRO A 26 8.25 -1.23 5.46
CA PRO A 26 6.94 -0.69 5.86
C PRO A 26 6.89 0.84 5.99
N PHE A 27 5.74 1.43 5.61
CA PHE A 27 5.39 2.82 5.93
C PHE A 27 4.35 2.85 7.03
N PHE A 28 4.65 3.57 8.11
CA PHE A 28 3.77 3.73 9.25
C PHE A 28 2.89 4.96 9.09
N ILE A 29 1.60 4.79 9.35
CA ILE A 29 0.59 5.84 9.23
C ILE A 29 0.04 6.10 10.64
N ASP A 30 0.51 7.19 11.26
CA ASP A 30 0.26 7.51 12.67
C ASP A 30 -1.19 7.93 12.96
N ARG A 31 -2.01 8.15 11.93
CA ARG A 31 -3.42 8.56 12.03
C ARG A 31 -4.33 7.60 11.25
N ASN A 32 -5.64 7.79 11.37
CA ASN A 32 -6.60 7.11 10.53
C ASN A 32 -6.28 7.35 9.05
N LEU A 33 -6.28 6.28 8.26
CA LEU A 33 -6.10 6.35 6.81
C LEU A 33 -7.26 7.15 6.20
N SER A 34 -6.94 8.22 5.48
CA SER A 34 -7.86 9.08 4.74
C SER A 34 -7.44 9.13 3.27
N GLY A 35 -8.31 9.62 2.38
CA GLY A 35 -7.93 9.79 0.98
C GLY A 35 -6.69 10.68 0.79
N ASP A 36 -6.60 11.76 1.58
CA ASP A 36 -5.53 12.74 1.45
C ASP A 36 -4.17 12.22 1.95
N ASN A 37 -4.13 11.53 3.09
CA ASN A 37 -2.87 10.98 3.57
C ASN A 37 -2.43 9.76 2.74
N TYR A 38 -3.38 9.01 2.19
CA TYR A 38 -3.08 7.96 1.24
C TYR A 38 -2.54 8.52 -0.08
N LEU A 39 -3.13 9.60 -0.59
CA LEU A 39 -2.62 10.30 -1.77
C LEU A 39 -1.19 10.84 -1.54
N ALA A 40 -0.93 11.43 -0.38
CA ALA A 40 0.41 11.89 -0.02
C ALA A 40 1.42 10.73 0.01
N LEU A 41 1.05 9.59 0.60
CA LEU A 41 1.87 8.38 0.59
C LEU A 41 2.16 7.90 -0.84
N LEU A 42 1.15 7.90 -1.71
CA LEU A 42 1.33 7.55 -3.13
C LEU A 42 2.34 8.49 -3.80
N GLN A 43 2.19 9.79 -3.62
CA GLN A 43 2.99 10.83 -4.28
C GLN A 43 4.44 10.85 -3.80
N TYR A 44 4.64 10.92 -2.49
CA TYR A 44 5.94 11.24 -1.90
C TYR A 44 6.76 10.01 -1.56
N ASN A 45 6.15 8.82 -1.51
CA ASN A 45 6.83 7.60 -1.14
C ASN A 45 6.74 6.56 -2.24
N ILE A 46 5.54 6.15 -2.64
CA ILE A 46 5.35 4.97 -3.49
C ILE A 46 5.78 5.26 -4.92
N VAL A 47 5.17 6.25 -5.57
CA VAL A 47 5.46 6.61 -6.96
C VAL A 47 6.90 7.09 -7.10
N LEU A 48 7.40 7.86 -6.12
CA LEU A 48 8.80 8.28 -6.07
C LEU A 48 9.77 7.10 -6.00
N THR A 49 9.49 6.09 -5.17
CA THR A 49 10.33 4.90 -5.07
C THR A 49 10.27 4.07 -6.35
N LEU A 50 9.08 3.94 -6.94
CA LEU A 50 8.89 3.20 -8.19
C LEU A 50 9.58 3.88 -9.37
N SER A 51 9.52 5.21 -9.47
CA SER A 51 10.21 5.94 -10.53
C SER A 51 11.73 5.94 -10.35
N TYR A 52 12.22 5.88 -9.10
CA TYR A 52 13.65 5.69 -8.82
C TYR A 52 14.15 4.29 -9.23
N LEU A 53 13.39 3.23 -8.91
CA LEU A 53 13.78 1.85 -9.22
C LEU A 53 13.55 1.48 -10.69
N TYR A 54 12.49 2.00 -11.28
CA TYR A 54 12.03 1.68 -12.63
C TYR A 54 11.59 2.95 -13.37
N PRO A 55 12.53 3.85 -13.70
CA PRO A 55 12.22 5.09 -14.37
C PRO A 55 11.66 4.84 -15.77
N ASP A 56 10.67 5.63 -16.17
CA ASP A 56 10.26 5.71 -17.57
C ASP A 56 11.29 6.52 -18.37
N SER A 57 11.69 6.00 -19.53
CA SER A 57 12.70 6.63 -20.39
C SER A 57 12.30 8.01 -20.91
N ALA A 58 10.99 8.25 -21.09
CA ALA A 58 10.46 9.53 -21.58
C ALA A 58 10.17 10.51 -20.42
N ASN A 59 9.83 9.99 -19.24
CA ASN A 59 9.61 10.80 -18.04
C ASN A 59 10.13 10.10 -16.77
N PRO A 60 11.35 10.41 -16.29
CA PRO A 60 11.94 9.78 -15.11
C PRO A 60 11.19 10.02 -13.80
N GLN A 61 10.18 10.91 -13.77
CA GLN A 61 9.37 11.16 -12.58
C GLN A 61 8.24 10.14 -12.39
N VAL A 62 7.94 9.34 -13.42
CA VAL A 62 6.91 8.29 -13.35
C VAL A 62 7.51 6.91 -13.56
N PRO A 63 6.88 5.85 -13.01
CA PRO A 63 7.35 4.49 -13.21
C PRO A 63 7.08 4.02 -14.63
N VAL A 64 7.97 3.15 -15.13
CA VAL A 64 7.90 2.55 -16.47
C VAL A 64 6.51 1.96 -16.76
N ASN A 65 6.13 2.00 -18.03
CA ASN A 65 4.84 1.52 -18.52
C ASN A 65 4.58 0.00 -18.31
N MET A 66 5.58 -0.77 -17.89
CA MET A 66 5.44 -2.20 -17.56
C MET A 66 4.83 -2.43 -16.17
N ILE A 67 4.86 -1.43 -15.28
CA ILE A 67 4.33 -1.57 -13.93
C ILE A 67 2.80 -1.45 -13.94
N LEU A 68 2.13 -2.44 -13.38
CA LEU A 68 0.70 -2.43 -13.09
C LEU A 68 0.49 -2.20 -11.59
N PHE A 69 -0.20 -1.12 -11.22
CA PHE A 69 -0.46 -0.80 -9.81
C PHE A 69 -1.76 -1.47 -9.34
N GLN A 70 -1.75 -2.20 -8.25
CA GLN A 70 -2.95 -2.84 -7.70
C GLN A 70 -3.17 -2.40 -6.26
N GLN A 71 -4.42 -2.04 -5.93
CA GLN A 71 -4.86 -1.74 -4.57
C GLN A 71 -6.24 -2.33 -4.30
N ASP A 72 -6.56 -2.55 -3.02
CA ASP A 72 -7.86 -3.07 -2.60
C ASP A 72 -8.97 -2.00 -2.67
N GLY A 73 -10.18 -2.39 -2.26
CA GLY A 73 -11.35 -1.53 -2.24
C GLY A 73 -11.58 -0.73 -0.96
N ALA A 74 -10.56 -0.51 -0.12
CA ALA A 74 -10.70 0.26 1.13
C ALA A 74 -11.18 1.69 0.87
N THR A 75 -11.94 2.26 1.80
CA THR A 75 -12.56 3.60 1.64
C THR A 75 -11.56 4.69 1.23
N PRO A 76 -10.35 4.78 1.83
CA PRO A 76 -9.35 5.76 1.43
C PRO A 76 -8.85 5.59 -0.01
N HIS A 77 -8.77 4.36 -0.50
CA HIS A 77 -8.29 4.03 -1.84
C HIS A 77 -9.31 4.38 -2.93
N CYS A 78 -10.60 4.49 -2.56
CA CYS A 78 -11.72 4.78 -3.48
C CYS A 78 -12.04 6.27 -3.62
N GLN A 79 -11.28 7.14 -2.95
CA GLN A 79 -11.49 8.59 -2.95
C GLN A 79 -11.17 9.21 -4.32
N ILE A 80 -11.84 10.32 -4.65
CA ILE A 80 -11.78 10.91 -6.01
C ILE A 80 -10.38 11.35 -6.39
N ASN A 81 -9.73 12.06 -5.47
CA ASN A 81 -8.36 12.53 -5.64
C ASN A 81 -7.36 11.39 -5.86
N VAL A 82 -7.54 10.24 -5.19
CA VAL A 82 -6.68 9.07 -5.31
C VAL A 82 -6.78 8.44 -6.70
N TRP A 83 -7.98 8.11 -7.18
CA TRP A 83 -8.10 7.46 -8.49
C TRP A 83 -7.78 8.41 -9.66
N GLN A 84 -8.06 9.71 -9.52
CA GLN A 84 -7.62 10.71 -10.50
C GLN A 84 -6.08 10.78 -10.59
N TYR A 85 -5.40 10.72 -9.45
CA TYR A 85 -3.95 10.67 -9.40
C TYR A 85 -3.40 9.38 -10.05
N LEU A 86 -3.99 8.23 -9.72
CA LEU A 86 -3.59 6.95 -10.31
C LEU A 86 -3.82 6.92 -11.84
N ASN A 87 -4.90 7.50 -12.34
CA ASN A 87 -5.13 7.66 -13.78
C ASN A 87 -4.07 8.52 -14.47
N ARG A 88 -3.49 9.49 -13.78
CA ARG A 88 -2.42 10.35 -14.31
C ARG A 88 -1.07 9.61 -14.35
N VAL A 89 -0.73 8.87 -13.31
CA VAL A 89 0.59 8.22 -13.16
C VAL A 89 0.64 6.85 -13.84
N PHE A 90 -0.47 6.10 -13.76
CA PHE A 90 -0.62 4.75 -14.30
C PHE A 90 -1.80 4.68 -15.29
N PRO A 91 -1.78 5.46 -16.38
CA PRO A 91 -2.89 5.49 -17.33
C PRO A 91 -3.15 4.09 -17.89
N ASN A 92 -4.37 3.58 -17.71
CA ASN A 92 -4.80 2.22 -18.07
C ASN A 92 -3.95 1.09 -17.45
N ARG A 93 -3.21 1.38 -16.37
CA ARG A 93 -2.26 0.47 -15.72
C ARG A 93 -2.42 0.43 -14.21
N TRP A 94 -3.65 0.58 -13.73
CA TRP A 94 -3.95 0.32 -12.34
C TRP A 94 -5.28 -0.42 -12.16
N ILE A 95 -5.34 -1.23 -11.11
CA ILE A 95 -6.48 -2.04 -10.72
C ILE A 95 -6.92 -1.61 -9.33
N GLY A 96 -8.22 -1.39 -9.17
CA GLY A 96 -8.82 -1.06 -7.89
C GLY A 96 -10.31 -0.83 -8.02
N ARG A 97 -10.97 -0.57 -6.89
CA ARG A 97 -12.40 -0.25 -6.88
C ARG A 97 -12.61 1.11 -7.53
N ARG A 98 -13.45 1.18 -8.59
CA ARG A 98 -13.65 2.34 -9.49
C ARG A 98 -12.54 2.62 -10.51
N GLY A 99 -11.64 1.66 -10.75
CA GLY A 99 -10.70 1.68 -11.88
C GLY A 99 -11.31 1.14 -13.17
N LEU A 100 -10.55 1.19 -14.28
CA LEU A 100 -10.96 0.61 -15.58
C LEU A 100 -11.19 -0.91 -15.47
N MET A 101 -10.43 -1.57 -14.60
CA MET A 101 -10.62 -2.95 -14.18
C MET A 101 -11.14 -2.96 -12.75
N GLU A 102 -12.42 -3.30 -12.55
CA GLU A 102 -12.99 -3.39 -11.22
C GLU A 102 -12.41 -4.59 -10.45
N TRP A 103 -11.80 -4.31 -9.30
CA TRP A 103 -11.47 -5.38 -8.35
C TRP A 103 -12.75 -5.92 -7.71
N PRO A 104 -13.01 -7.24 -7.74
CA PRO A 104 -14.22 -7.81 -7.18
C PRO A 104 -14.30 -7.57 -5.67
N ALA A 105 -15.48 -7.15 -5.21
CA ALA A 105 -15.72 -6.96 -3.78
C ALA A 105 -15.58 -8.31 -3.06
N ARG A 106 -14.72 -8.36 -2.02
CA ARG A 106 -14.50 -9.52 -1.12
C ARG A 106 -13.49 -10.57 -1.59
N PHE A 107 -12.48 -10.20 -2.39
CA PHE A 107 -11.28 -11.02 -2.57
C PHE A 107 -10.04 -10.38 -1.91
N PRO A 108 -9.92 -10.42 -0.57
CA PRO A 108 -8.66 -10.11 0.11
C PRO A 108 -7.57 -11.15 -0.23
N ASP A 109 -7.97 -12.39 -0.48
CA ASP A 109 -7.05 -13.53 -0.68
C ASP A 109 -6.37 -13.58 -2.06
N LEU A 110 -6.52 -12.55 -2.90
CA LEU A 110 -5.89 -12.50 -4.23
C LEU A 110 -4.76 -11.49 -4.33
N THR A 111 -4.43 -10.76 -3.26
CA THR A 111 -3.20 -9.98 -3.24
C THR A 111 -2.06 -10.84 -2.69
N SER A 112 -0.93 -10.89 -3.40
CA SER A 112 0.26 -11.61 -2.92
C SER A 112 0.71 -11.08 -1.56
N LEU A 113 0.39 -9.82 -1.24
CA LEU A 113 0.70 -9.17 0.03
C LEU A 113 -0.09 -9.76 1.21
N ASP A 114 -1.40 -9.97 1.03
CA ASP A 114 -2.29 -10.51 2.07
C ASP A 114 -1.98 -11.98 2.37
N ILE A 115 -1.64 -12.77 1.35
CA ILE A 115 -1.24 -14.17 1.54
C ILE A 115 0.17 -14.29 2.14
N PHE A 116 1.17 -13.62 1.55
CA PHE A 116 2.57 -13.88 1.88
C PHE A 116 3.11 -12.99 3.00
N LEU A 117 3.02 -11.66 2.83
CA LEU A 117 3.68 -10.72 3.75
C LEU A 117 2.95 -10.66 5.09
N TRP A 118 1.64 -10.40 5.05
CA TRP A 118 0.85 -10.27 6.27
C TRP A 118 0.67 -11.60 6.99
N GLY A 119 0.44 -12.70 6.25
CA GLY A 119 0.40 -14.05 6.82
C GLY A 119 1.69 -14.41 7.57
N LYS A 120 2.86 -14.15 6.98
CA LYS A 120 4.16 -14.40 7.63
C LYS A 120 4.39 -13.50 8.83
N LEU A 121 4.05 -12.21 8.74
CA LEU A 121 4.20 -11.25 9.82
C LEU A 121 3.33 -11.63 11.03
N LEU A 122 2.07 -11.99 10.79
CA LEU A 122 1.16 -12.52 11.82
C LEU A 122 1.71 -13.80 12.44
N TYR A 123 2.18 -14.75 11.62
CA TYR A 123 2.78 -16.00 12.11
C TYR A 123 3.98 -15.74 13.03
N THR A 124 4.89 -14.83 12.65
CA THR A 124 6.06 -14.48 13.48
C THR A 124 5.69 -13.76 14.76
N LYS A 125 4.64 -12.93 14.75
CA LYS A 125 4.14 -12.24 15.94
C LYS A 125 3.52 -13.22 16.94
N LEU A 126 2.78 -14.21 16.46
CA LEU A 126 2.15 -15.23 17.29
C LEU A 126 3.15 -16.30 17.77
N ASN A 127 4.23 -16.51 17.04
CA ASN A 127 5.29 -17.48 17.37
C ASN A 127 6.67 -16.80 17.37
N PRO A 128 6.96 -15.94 18.36
CA PRO A 128 8.27 -15.33 18.47
C PRO A 128 9.32 -16.41 18.67
N ARG A 129 10.45 -16.32 17.94
CA ARG A 129 11.58 -17.22 18.20
C ARG A 129 12.01 -17.04 19.65
N PRO A 130 12.27 -18.12 20.41
CA PRO A 130 12.80 -17.98 21.75
C PRO A 130 14.13 -17.23 21.66
N SER A 131 14.27 -16.17 22.45
CA SER A 131 15.53 -15.45 22.64
C SER A 131 16.56 -16.44 23.18
N CYS A 132 17.69 -16.60 22.51
CA CYS A 132 18.85 -17.31 23.06
C CYS A 132 19.46 -16.50 24.21
#